data_AF-A0AAV5FQN1-F1
#
_entry.id   AF-A0AAV5FQN1-F1
#
_cell.length_a   1.000
_cell.length_b   1.000
_cell.length_c   1.000
_cell.angle_alpha   90.00
_cell.angle_beta   90.00
_cell.angle_gamma   90.00
#
_symmetry.space_group_name_H-M   'P 1'
#
loop_
_entity.id
_entity.type
_entity.pdbx_description
1 polymer ?
#
loop_
_entity_poly.entity_id
_entity_poly.type
_entity_poly.pdbx_seq_one_letter_code
_entity_poly.pdbx_strand_id
1 'polypeptide(L)'
;MVQYTKEEDMRSLLCQIHGFYEAALDLLPAERIPSLAPRLLRAGVCLGVLNPVSIIIANTVAYSPSSNPHPKDEEEAAVQLHTRESVIRPAIARRPRELLVFYFRYLAKAEALRYLRLAEADLLAAVRLIERDRNNIIDDPQKGRFGFSVISLTTKVAMGCAAVSARHPDADILIRTSQLLSSFGQGLHVSACAE
;
A
#
# COMPACT_ATOMS: atom_id res chain seq x y z
N MET A 1 21.69 18.88 10.46
CA MET A 1 20.60 18.21 11.20
C MET A 1 19.46 17.64 10.33
N VAL A 2 19.23 18.09 9.09
CA VAL A 2 18.06 17.66 8.26
C VAL A 2 18.24 16.28 7.57
N GLN A 3 19.46 15.76 7.44
CA GLN A 3 19.70 14.42 6.86
C GLN A 3 19.44 13.29 7.86
N TYR A 4 19.73 13.53 9.15
CA TYR A 4 19.62 12.52 10.21
C TYR A 4 18.16 12.08 10.42
N THR A 5 17.22 13.03 10.39
CA THR A 5 15.79 12.73 10.56
C THR A 5 15.20 11.91 9.42
N LYS A 6 15.71 12.06 8.18
CA LYS A 6 15.21 11.30 7.02
C LYS A 6 15.53 9.82 7.08
N GLU A 7 16.70 9.46 7.60
CA GLU A 7 17.08 8.05 7.76
C GLU A 7 16.31 7.39 8.90
N GLU A 8 16.09 8.10 10.00
CA GLU A 8 15.28 7.63 11.13
C GLU A 8 13.81 7.45 10.75
N ASP A 9 13.22 8.42 10.04
CA ASP A 9 11.85 8.34 9.52
C ASP A 9 11.69 7.12 8.61
N MET A 10 12.68 6.88 7.73
CA MET A 10 12.67 5.72 6.85
C MET A 10 12.79 4.41 7.63
N ARG A 11 13.69 4.32 8.62
CA ARG A 11 13.83 3.12 9.45
C ARG A 11 12.55 2.82 10.23
N SER A 12 11.98 3.83 10.86
CA SER A 12 10.72 3.71 11.61
C SER A 12 9.58 3.24 10.72
N LEU A 13 9.45 3.81 9.51
CA LEU A 13 8.44 3.40 8.55
C LEU A 13 8.63 1.94 8.10
N LEU A 14 9.87 1.50 7.86
CA LEU A 14 10.15 0.11 7.52
C LEU A 14 9.80 -0.86 8.67
N CYS A 15 10.03 -0.46 9.92
CA CYS A 15 9.61 -1.24 11.09
C CYS A 15 8.07 -1.34 11.17
N GLN A 16 7.34 -0.26 10.92
CA GLN A 16 5.86 -0.29 10.86
C GLN A 16 5.38 -1.24 9.76
N ILE A 17 5.91 -1.10 8.55
CA ILE A 17 5.58 -1.96 7.41
C ILE A 17 5.89 -3.44 7.74
N HIS A 18 7.00 -3.73 8.41
CA HIS A 18 7.32 -5.08 8.86
C HIS A 18 6.25 -5.65 9.79
N GLY A 19 5.79 -4.86 10.77
CA GLY A 19 4.69 -5.25 11.65
C GLY A 19 3.40 -5.56 10.87
N PHE A 20 3.10 -4.82 9.80
CA PHE A 20 1.92 -5.10 8.98
C PHE A 20 2.01 -6.40 8.18
N TYR A 21 3.20 -6.76 7.68
CA TYR A 21 3.38 -8.04 7.01
C TYR A 21 3.32 -9.23 7.99
N GLU A 22 3.84 -9.09 9.21
CA GLU A 22 3.65 -10.09 10.27
C GLU A 22 2.16 -10.28 10.58
N ALA A 23 1.44 -9.19 10.83
CA ALA A 23 0.00 -9.23 11.11
C ALA A 23 -0.80 -9.82 9.92
N ALA A 24 -0.42 -9.50 8.68
CA ALA A 24 -1.06 -10.07 7.50
C ALA A 24 -0.80 -11.57 7.38
N LEU A 25 0.41 -12.04 7.70
CA LEU A 25 0.74 -13.46 7.72
C LEU A 25 -0.03 -14.23 8.80
N ASP A 26 -0.26 -13.65 9.98
CA ASP A 26 -1.08 -14.26 11.04
C ASP A 26 -2.56 -14.40 10.64
N LEU A 27 -3.06 -13.47 9.82
CA LEU A 27 -4.45 -13.48 9.34
C LEU A 27 -4.64 -14.33 8.08
N LEU A 28 -3.60 -14.54 7.28
CA LEU A 28 -3.67 -15.38 6.09
C LEU A 28 -3.64 -16.85 6.49
N PRO A 29 -4.54 -17.69 5.95
CA PRO A 29 -4.54 -19.13 6.22
C PRO A 29 -3.42 -19.84 5.44
N ALA A 30 -2.17 -19.42 5.58
CA ALA A 30 -1.03 -19.93 4.83
C ALA A 30 -0.75 -21.42 5.11
N GLU A 31 -1.05 -21.90 6.33
CA GLU A 31 -0.96 -23.32 6.67
C GLU A 31 -1.99 -24.17 5.91
N ARG A 32 -3.21 -23.64 5.72
CA ARG A 32 -4.28 -24.32 4.99
C ARG A 32 -4.15 -24.15 3.48
N ILE A 33 -3.58 -23.04 3.04
CA ILE A 33 -3.41 -22.66 1.64
C ILE A 33 -1.96 -22.20 1.42
N PRO A 34 -1.02 -23.15 1.22
CA PRO A 34 0.41 -22.84 1.08
C PRO A 34 0.75 -21.89 -0.07
N SER A 35 -0.13 -21.81 -1.09
CA SER A 35 0.04 -20.89 -2.22
C SER A 35 -0.11 -19.42 -1.86
N LEU A 36 -0.63 -19.07 -0.67
CA LEU A 36 -0.78 -17.67 -0.24
C LEU A 36 0.56 -17.01 0.11
N ALA A 37 1.50 -17.73 0.70
CA ALA A 37 2.82 -17.18 1.04
C ALA A 37 3.61 -16.69 -0.20
N PRO A 38 3.76 -17.47 -1.29
CA PRO A 38 4.40 -16.98 -2.50
C PRO A 38 3.58 -15.90 -3.22
N ARG A 39 2.25 -15.88 -3.07
CA ARG A 39 1.39 -14.79 -3.59
C ARG A 39 1.62 -13.50 -2.81
N LEU A 40 1.81 -13.56 -1.49
CA LEU A 40 2.12 -12.40 -0.65
C LEU A 40 3.47 -11.78 -1.06
N LEU A 41 4.49 -12.62 -1.26
CA LEU A 41 5.79 -12.19 -1.78
C LEU A 41 5.68 -11.41 -3.09
N ARG A 42 4.89 -11.93 -4.03
CA ARG A 42 4.77 -11.37 -5.38
C ARG A 42 3.86 -10.15 -5.43
N ALA A 43 2.68 -10.27 -4.83
CA ALA A 43 1.54 -9.38 -5.04
C ALA A 43 1.02 -8.68 -3.77
N GLY A 44 1.44 -9.08 -2.57
CA GLY A 44 1.02 -8.51 -1.29
C GLY A 44 1.55 -7.11 -1.01
N VAL A 45 1.53 -6.21 -1.99
CA VAL A 45 1.98 -4.82 -1.83
C VAL A 45 1.06 -4.10 -0.85
N CYS A 46 1.65 -3.41 0.12
CA CYS A 46 0.98 -2.46 1.00
C CYS A 46 0.58 -1.17 0.25
N LEU A 47 -0.32 -1.27 -0.73
CA LEU A 47 -0.70 -0.18 -1.61
C LEU A 47 -2.19 -0.24 -1.93
N GLY A 48 -2.92 0.77 -1.45
CA GLY A 48 -4.35 0.94 -1.69
C GLY A 48 -5.00 1.82 -0.63
N VAL A 49 -6.30 1.60 -0.44
CA VAL A 49 -7.20 2.54 0.25
C VAL A 49 -7.69 2.08 1.61
N LEU A 50 -7.30 0.87 2.00
CA LEU A 50 -7.58 0.32 3.32
C LEU A 50 -6.36 0.50 4.22
N ASN A 51 -6.52 0.15 5.50
CA ASN A 51 -5.39 0.01 6.40
C ASN A 51 -4.33 -0.96 5.82
N PRO A 52 -3.04 -0.76 6.15
CA PRO A 52 -1.92 -1.53 5.63
C PRO A 52 -2.10 -3.06 5.63
N VAL A 53 -2.61 -3.62 6.73
CA VAL A 53 -2.80 -5.08 6.86
C VAL A 53 -3.85 -5.60 5.89
N SER A 54 -5.01 -4.93 5.84
CA SER A 54 -6.14 -5.35 5.01
C SER A 54 -5.79 -5.28 3.52
N ILE A 55 -5.02 -4.28 3.10
CA ILE A 55 -4.65 -4.15 1.69
C ILE A 55 -3.58 -5.17 1.28
N ILE A 56 -2.64 -5.53 2.17
CA ILE A 56 -1.68 -6.62 1.93
C ILE A 56 -2.43 -7.93 1.71
N ILE A 57 -3.39 -8.24 2.59
CA ILE A 57 -4.22 -9.45 2.48
C ILE A 57 -5.04 -9.42 1.18
N ALA A 58 -5.74 -8.32 0.90
CA ALA A 58 -6.60 -8.23 -0.27
C ALA A 58 -5.82 -8.37 -1.57
N ASN A 59 -4.68 -7.70 -1.72
CA ASN A 59 -3.84 -7.81 -2.92
C ASN A 59 -3.26 -9.22 -3.08
N THR A 60 -2.89 -9.87 -1.96
CA THR A 60 -2.44 -11.28 -1.96
C THR A 60 -3.53 -12.23 -2.45
N VAL A 61 -4.76 -12.09 -1.95
CA VAL A 61 -5.90 -12.96 -2.28
C VAL A 61 -6.42 -12.69 -3.68
N ALA A 62 -6.42 -11.44 -4.14
CA ALA A 62 -6.91 -11.05 -5.46
C ALA A 62 -5.98 -11.51 -6.59
N TYR A 63 -4.66 -11.57 -6.36
CA TYR A 63 -3.70 -11.96 -7.37
C TYR A 63 -3.68 -13.47 -7.59
N SER A 64 -4.32 -13.99 -8.63
CA SER A 64 -4.14 -15.41 -9.00
C SER A 64 -2.94 -15.54 -9.94
N PRO A 65 -1.91 -16.34 -9.63
CA PRO A 65 -0.87 -16.66 -10.60
C PRO A 65 -1.51 -17.32 -11.83
N SER A 66 -1.06 -16.98 -13.03
CA SER A 66 -1.55 -17.64 -14.25
C SER A 66 -1.12 -19.10 -14.24
N SER A 67 -1.86 -19.95 -14.96
CA SER A 67 -1.56 -21.39 -15.09
C SER A 67 -0.22 -21.70 -15.77
N ASN A 68 0.46 -20.68 -16.33
CA ASN A 68 1.81 -20.79 -16.89
C ASN A 68 2.77 -19.84 -16.15
N PRO A 69 3.22 -20.21 -14.94
CA PRO A 69 4.24 -19.46 -14.23
C PRO A 69 5.53 -19.46 -15.05
N HIS A 70 6.20 -18.32 -15.16
CA HIS A 70 7.55 -18.31 -15.72
C HIS A 70 8.47 -19.06 -14.73
N PRO A 71 9.36 -19.97 -15.17
CA PRO A 71 10.18 -20.81 -14.27
C PRO A 71 11.00 -20.01 -13.24
N LYS A 72 11.38 -18.77 -13.59
CA LYS A 72 12.11 -17.86 -12.71
C LYS A 72 11.30 -17.45 -11.48
N ASP A 73 9.97 -17.38 -11.59
CA ASP A 73 9.08 -16.94 -10.52
C ASP A 73 8.80 -18.05 -9.50
N GLU A 74 8.86 -19.32 -9.92
CA GLU A 74 8.66 -20.47 -9.04
C GLU A 74 9.91 -20.74 -8.21
N GLU A 75 11.09 -20.61 -8.81
CA GLU A 75 12.36 -20.84 -8.13
C GLU A 75 12.68 -19.74 -7.10
N GLU A 76 12.40 -18.46 -7.41
CA GLU A 76 12.53 -17.36 -6.41
C GLU A 76 11.57 -17.56 -5.23
N ALA A 77 10.36 -18.07 -5.47
CA ALA A 77 9.35 -18.28 -4.44
C ALA A 77 9.62 -19.52 -3.57
N ALA A 78 10.11 -20.61 -4.17
CA ALA A 78 10.43 -21.86 -3.48
C ALA A 78 11.68 -21.73 -2.59
N VAL A 79 12.68 -20.96 -3.02
CA VAL A 79 13.92 -20.70 -2.26
C VAL A 79 13.70 -19.77 -1.06
N GLN A 80 12.58 -19.04 -1.01
CA GLN A 80 12.29 -18.05 0.03
C GLN A 80 11.30 -18.53 1.11
N LEU A 81 10.85 -19.79 1.08
CA LEU A 81 9.75 -20.28 1.91
C LEU A 81 10.23 -21.26 3.00
N HIS A 82 11.06 -20.79 3.93
CA HIS A 82 11.53 -21.61 5.06
C HIS A 82 11.22 -20.97 6.42
N THR A 83 11.05 -19.64 6.46
CA THR A 83 10.79 -18.87 7.68
C THR A 83 9.90 -17.65 7.38
N ARG A 84 9.20 -17.11 8.39
CA ARG A 84 8.40 -15.87 8.23
C ARG A 84 9.27 -14.69 7.75
N GLU A 85 10.48 -14.57 8.29
CA GLU A 85 11.45 -13.55 7.85
C GLU A 85 11.87 -13.69 6.38
N SER A 86 11.95 -14.92 5.85
CA SER A 86 12.33 -15.13 4.44
C SER A 86 11.22 -14.71 3.48
N VAL A 87 9.98 -14.56 3.98
CA VAL A 87 8.84 -13.97 3.26
C VAL A 87 8.78 -12.45 3.41
N ILE A 88 9.01 -11.94 4.62
CA ILE A 88 8.81 -10.51 4.92
C ILE A 88 9.93 -9.64 4.35
N ARG A 89 11.19 -10.08 4.49
CA ARG A 89 12.36 -9.27 4.11
C ARG A 89 12.38 -8.94 2.60
N PRO A 90 12.09 -9.88 1.67
CA PRO A 90 12.01 -9.56 0.24
C PRO A 90 10.79 -8.71 -0.11
N ALA A 91 9.65 -8.92 0.55
CA ALA A 91 8.43 -8.14 0.32
C ALA A 91 8.62 -6.66 0.67
N ILE A 92 9.35 -6.37 1.76
CA ILE A 92 9.70 -5.01 2.18
C ILE A 92 10.81 -4.42 1.30
N ALA A 93 11.86 -5.19 1.00
CA ALA A 93 13.04 -4.69 0.27
C ALA A 93 12.70 -4.18 -1.13
N ARG A 94 11.61 -4.67 -1.74
CA ARG A 94 11.20 -4.26 -3.09
C ARG A 94 10.47 -2.90 -3.14
N ARG A 95 9.96 -2.33 -2.03
CA ARG A 95 8.75 -1.46 -2.13
C ARG A 95 8.54 -0.19 -1.25
N PRO A 96 9.53 0.47 -0.61
CA PRO A 96 9.23 1.64 0.21
C PRO A 96 9.57 3.00 -0.44
N ARG A 97 10.53 3.07 -1.38
CA ARG A 97 11.12 4.36 -1.78
C ARG A 97 10.33 5.09 -2.85
N GLU A 98 9.71 4.36 -3.76
CA GLU A 98 9.00 4.90 -4.93
C GLU A 98 7.50 5.06 -4.66
N LEU A 99 6.93 4.12 -3.90
CA LEU A 99 5.51 4.07 -3.50
C LEU A 99 5.00 5.42 -2.98
N LEU A 100 5.79 6.06 -2.13
CA LEU A 100 5.43 7.25 -1.36
C LEU A 100 5.66 8.55 -2.15
N VAL A 101 6.56 8.52 -3.13
CA VAL A 101 6.86 9.66 -4.02
C VAL A 101 5.84 9.77 -5.15
N PHE A 102 5.31 8.63 -5.63
CA PHE A 102 4.34 8.63 -6.73
C PHE A 102 2.94 9.08 -6.32
N TYR A 103 2.49 8.76 -5.11
CA TYR A 103 1.18 9.20 -4.61
C TYR A 103 1.11 10.70 -4.33
N PHE A 104 2.19 11.25 -3.78
CA PHE A 104 2.26 12.68 -3.45
C PHE A 104 3.13 13.43 -4.45
N ARG A 105 2.81 13.36 -5.75
CA ARG A 105 3.49 14.15 -6.80
C ARG A 105 3.60 15.65 -6.51
N TYR A 106 2.81 16.16 -5.55
CA TYR A 106 2.75 17.55 -5.13
C TYR A 106 3.39 17.83 -3.74
N LEU A 107 4.08 16.86 -3.14
CA LEU A 107 4.85 17.05 -1.90
C LEU A 107 6.34 16.80 -2.15
N ALA A 108 7.18 17.49 -1.37
CA ALA A 108 8.59 17.12 -1.28
C ALA A 108 8.71 15.71 -0.65
N LYS A 109 9.67 14.90 -1.12
CA LYS A 109 9.88 13.52 -0.63
C LYS A 109 9.99 13.44 0.91
N ALA A 110 10.64 14.42 1.52
CA ALA A 110 10.78 14.47 2.98
C ALA A 110 9.44 14.72 3.70
N GLU A 111 8.57 15.52 3.11
CA GLU A 111 7.25 15.85 3.64
C GLU A 111 6.31 14.64 3.52
N ALA A 112 6.34 13.94 2.37
CA ALA A 112 5.60 12.70 2.17
C ALA A 112 5.99 11.63 3.21
N LEU A 113 7.29 11.40 3.40
CA LEU A 113 7.80 10.45 4.41
C LEU A 113 7.32 10.81 5.82
N ARG A 114 7.31 12.11 6.17
CA ARG A 114 6.84 12.58 7.48
C ARG A 114 5.36 12.27 7.70
N TYR A 115 4.48 12.60 6.75
CA TYR A 115 3.05 12.32 6.92
C TYR A 115 2.75 10.83 6.96
N LEU A 116 3.46 10.02 6.19
CA LEU A 116 3.30 8.57 6.20
C LEU A 116 3.77 7.95 7.51
N ARG A 117 4.87 8.42 8.10
CA ARG A 117 5.28 8.00 9.44
C ARG A 117 4.23 8.36 10.49
N LEU A 118 3.72 9.60 10.44
CA LEU A 118 2.67 10.08 11.35
C LEU A 118 1.34 9.33 11.18
N ALA A 119 1.08 8.82 9.98
CA ALA A 119 -0.09 8.02 9.65
C ALA A 119 0.15 6.51 9.80
N GLU A 120 1.28 6.09 10.38
CA GLU A 120 1.60 4.67 10.56
C GLU A 120 1.55 3.87 9.24
N ALA A 121 2.11 4.44 8.17
CA ALA A 121 2.06 3.92 6.79
C ALA A 121 0.66 3.73 6.19
N ASP A 122 -0.42 4.16 6.87
CA ASP A 122 -1.75 4.22 6.28
C ASP A 122 -1.82 5.39 5.30
N LEU A 123 -1.93 5.06 4.02
CA LEU A 123 -1.95 6.03 2.94
C LEU A 123 -3.18 6.96 3.02
N LEU A 124 -4.35 6.42 3.35
CA LEU A 124 -5.58 7.20 3.42
C LEU A 124 -5.54 8.15 4.62
N ALA A 125 -5.01 7.69 5.75
CA ALA A 125 -4.77 8.55 6.91
C ALA A 125 -3.73 9.64 6.59
N ALA A 126 -2.64 9.32 5.88
CA ALA A 126 -1.64 10.30 5.44
C ALA A 126 -2.25 11.38 4.53
N VAL A 127 -3.07 10.97 3.56
CA VAL A 127 -3.81 11.89 2.70
C VAL A 127 -4.71 12.81 3.52
N ARG A 128 -5.50 12.27 4.46
CA ARG A 128 -6.37 13.07 5.34
C ARG A 128 -5.58 14.03 6.23
N LEU A 129 -4.40 13.63 6.70
CA LEU A 129 -3.51 14.51 7.46
C LEU A 129 -2.99 15.67 6.60
N ILE A 130 -2.60 15.40 5.35
CA ILE A 130 -2.15 16.43 4.40
C ILE A 130 -3.30 17.39 4.07
N GLU A 131 -4.49 16.87 3.79
CA GLU A 131 -5.67 17.68 3.53
C GLU A 131 -5.97 18.59 4.73
N ARG A 132 -5.96 18.06 5.96
CA ARG A 132 -6.15 18.86 7.18
C ARG A 132 -5.06 19.91 7.37
N ASP A 133 -3.80 19.53 7.25
CA ASP A 133 -2.66 20.43 7.47
C ASP A 133 -2.62 21.56 6.43
N ARG A 134 -2.95 21.28 5.16
CA ARG A 134 -3.01 22.29 4.10
C ARG A 134 -4.26 23.16 4.15
N ASN A 135 -5.40 22.60 4.55
CA ASN A 135 -6.64 23.37 4.74
C ASN A 135 -6.54 24.30 5.96
N ASN A 136 -5.76 23.95 6.98
CA ASN A 136 -5.51 24.81 8.14
C ASN A 136 -4.59 26.01 7.83
N ILE A 137 -3.87 26.00 6.71
CA ILE A 137 -2.93 27.06 6.32
C ILE A 137 -3.64 28.18 5.53
N ILE A 138 -4.89 27.95 5.07
CA ILE A 138 -5.51 28.79 4.03
C ILE A 138 -7.01 29.03 4.31
N ASP A 139 -7.33 30.18 4.90
CA ASP A 139 -8.66 30.82 4.90
C ASP A 139 -8.99 31.45 3.51
N ASP A 140 -8.60 30.81 2.40
CA ASP A 140 -8.87 31.30 1.03
C ASP A 140 -10.01 30.48 0.40
N PRO A 141 -11.21 31.06 0.24
CA PRO A 141 -12.39 30.38 -0.31
C PRO A 141 -12.26 30.04 -1.80
N GLN A 142 -11.21 30.47 -2.51
CA GLN A 142 -11.07 30.23 -3.96
C GLN A 142 -10.11 29.10 -4.36
N LYS A 143 -9.34 28.54 -3.42
CA LYS A 143 -8.41 27.43 -3.72
C LYS A 143 -9.07 26.09 -3.38
N GLY A 144 -9.77 25.53 -4.37
CA GLY A 144 -10.62 24.35 -4.23
C GLY A 144 -10.00 23.19 -3.44
N ARG A 145 -10.85 22.54 -2.63
CA ARG A 145 -10.54 21.30 -1.89
C ARG A 145 -9.77 20.33 -2.76
N PHE A 146 -8.53 20.02 -2.40
CA PHE A 146 -7.81 18.86 -2.93
C PHE A 146 -8.45 17.60 -2.38
N GLY A 147 -9.54 17.14 -3.00
CA GLY A 147 -10.19 15.89 -2.61
C GLY A 147 -9.47 14.69 -3.21
N PHE A 148 -8.90 13.83 -2.37
CA PHE A 148 -8.42 12.53 -2.82
C PHE A 148 -9.58 11.67 -3.34
N SER A 149 -9.49 11.27 -4.60
CA SER A 149 -10.45 10.36 -5.22
C SER A 149 -9.71 9.15 -5.78
N VAL A 150 -10.00 7.98 -5.22
CA VAL A 150 -9.40 6.70 -5.61
C VAL A 150 -9.68 6.39 -7.09
N ILE A 151 -10.87 6.78 -7.54
CA ILE A 151 -11.33 6.55 -8.91
C ILE A 151 -10.77 7.58 -9.91
N SER A 152 -10.07 8.63 -9.44
CA SER A 152 -9.48 9.65 -10.33
C SER A 152 -8.39 9.07 -11.23
N LEU A 153 -8.29 9.59 -12.46
CA LEU A 153 -7.25 9.20 -13.40
C LEU A 153 -5.85 9.39 -12.82
N THR A 154 -5.62 10.48 -12.08
CA THR A 154 -4.35 10.77 -11.40
C THR A 154 -3.97 9.66 -10.42
N THR A 155 -4.93 9.20 -9.61
CA THR A 155 -4.68 8.12 -8.65
C THR A 155 -4.40 6.80 -9.37
N LYS A 156 -5.13 6.48 -10.44
CA LYS A 156 -4.87 5.28 -11.25
C LYS A 156 -3.46 5.28 -11.85
N VAL A 157 -3.01 6.41 -12.41
CA VAL A 157 -1.65 6.54 -12.96
C VAL A 157 -0.59 6.42 -11.87
N ALA A 158 -0.79 7.08 -10.72
CA ALA A 158 0.13 6.97 -9.58
C ALA A 158 0.23 5.53 -9.06
N MET A 159 -0.90 4.83 -8.95
CA MET A 159 -0.97 3.42 -8.60
C MET A 159 -0.24 2.54 -9.60
N GLY A 160 -0.43 2.77 -10.90
CA GLY A 160 0.27 2.02 -11.95
C GLY A 160 1.78 2.22 -11.87
N CYS A 161 2.26 3.45 -11.74
CA CYS A 161 3.68 3.73 -11.55
C CYS A 161 4.24 3.04 -10.30
N ALA A 162 3.52 3.14 -9.19
CA ALA A 162 3.94 2.53 -7.94
C ALA A 162 3.93 0.99 -8.01
N ALA A 163 2.96 0.37 -8.70
CA ALA A 163 2.92 -1.06 -8.96
C ALA A 163 4.11 -1.53 -9.82
N VAL A 164 4.48 -0.76 -10.85
CA VAL A 164 5.67 -1.03 -11.69
C VAL A 164 6.95 -0.89 -10.88
N SER A 165 7.11 0.16 -10.08
CA SER A 165 8.28 0.31 -9.18
C SER A 165 8.36 -0.82 -8.17
N ALA A 166 7.20 -1.25 -7.66
CA ALA A 166 7.07 -2.42 -6.82
C ALA A 166 7.42 -3.72 -7.55
N ARG A 167 7.52 -3.78 -8.88
CA ARG A 167 7.61 -5.04 -9.65
C ARG A 167 6.43 -5.95 -9.36
N HIS A 168 5.23 -5.38 -9.24
CA HIS A 168 4.02 -6.17 -9.09
C HIS A 168 3.77 -6.96 -10.39
N PRO A 169 3.43 -8.26 -10.32
CA PRO A 169 3.28 -9.11 -11.51
C PRO A 169 2.15 -8.67 -12.44
N ASP A 170 1.13 -8.00 -11.90
CA ASP A 170 -0.03 -7.49 -12.65
C ASP A 170 -0.50 -6.15 -12.08
N ALA A 171 -0.13 -5.02 -12.68
CA ALA A 171 -0.51 -3.71 -12.12
C ALA A 171 -2.04 -3.46 -12.17
N ASP A 172 -2.74 -4.09 -13.12
CA ASP A 172 -4.17 -3.86 -13.33
C ASP A 172 -5.01 -4.50 -12.23
N ILE A 173 -4.65 -5.70 -11.76
CA ILE A 173 -5.37 -6.35 -10.65
C ILE A 173 -5.27 -5.52 -9.36
N LEU A 174 -4.13 -4.87 -9.11
CA LEU A 174 -3.92 -4.02 -7.93
C LEU A 174 -4.81 -2.76 -7.99
N ILE A 175 -4.91 -2.13 -9.16
CA ILE A 175 -5.77 -0.96 -9.38
C ILE A 175 -7.24 -1.35 -9.25
N ARG A 176 -7.66 -2.47 -9.86
CA ARG A 176 -9.05 -2.97 -9.78
C ARG A 176 -9.43 -3.32 -8.35
N THR A 177 -8.58 -4.05 -7.63
CA THR A 177 -8.80 -4.40 -6.22
C THR A 177 -9.01 -3.14 -5.38
N SER A 178 -8.17 -2.12 -5.54
CA SER A 178 -8.30 -0.86 -4.79
C SER A 178 -9.58 -0.08 -5.12
N GLN A 179 -10.01 -0.07 -6.39
CA GLN A 179 -11.29 0.54 -6.79
C GLN A 179 -12.49 -0.20 -6.20
N LEU A 180 -12.48 -1.53 -6.26
CA LEU A 180 -13.53 -2.36 -5.68
C LEU A 180 -13.64 -2.10 -4.18
N LEU A 181 -12.53 -2.19 -3.44
CA LEU A 181 -12.50 -1.96 -1.99
C LEU A 181 -12.94 -0.54 -1.61
N SER A 182 -12.64 0.45 -2.46
CA SER A 182 -13.15 1.82 -2.25
C SER A 182 -14.66 1.90 -2.37
N SER A 183 -15.25 1.19 -3.34
CA SER A 183 -16.70 1.16 -3.52
C SER A 183 -17.42 0.43 -2.38
N PHE A 184 -16.82 -0.62 -1.81
CA PHE A 184 -17.33 -1.30 -0.62
C PHE A 184 -17.28 -0.42 0.64
N GLY A 185 -16.24 0.40 0.78
CA GLY A 185 -16.14 1.38 1.88
C GLY A 185 -17.14 2.54 1.78
N GLN A 186 -17.63 2.87 0.58
CA GLN A 186 -18.70 3.87 0.40
C GLN A 186 -20.10 3.27 0.65
N GLY A 187 -20.29 1.96 0.48
CA GLY A 187 -21.58 1.29 0.73
C GLY A 187 -21.98 1.20 2.21
N LEU A 188 -21.03 1.25 3.14
CA LEU A 188 -21.31 1.18 4.58
C LEU A 188 -21.79 2.51 5.20
N HIS A 189 -21.72 3.64 4.46
CA HIS A 189 -22.19 4.94 4.96
C HIS A 189 -23.58 5.34 4.42
N VAL A 190 -24.22 4.50 3.60
CA VAL A 190 -25.57 4.75 3.05
C VAL A 190 -26.67 4.03 3.84
N SER A 191 -26.33 3.19 4.82
CA SER A 191 -27.32 2.46 5.65
C SER A 191 -27.55 3.04 7.05
N ALA A 192 -26.93 4.17 7.41
CA ALA A 192 -27.11 4.79 8.73
C ALA A 192 -28.15 5.95 8.74
N CYS A 193 -28.84 6.19 7.63
CA CYS A 193 -29.97 7.13 7.54
C CYS A 193 -31.21 6.42 7.00
N ALA A 194 -31.63 5.35 7.68
CA ALA A 194 -32.96 4.77 7.50
C ALA A 194 -33.34 4.04 8.78
N GLU A 195 -33.68 4.82 9.81
CA GLU A 195 -34.73 4.53 10.80
C GLU A 195 -35.01 5.79 11.61
#